data_AF-A0A1A9VZW4-F1
#
_entry.id   AF-A0A1A9VZW4-F1
#
_cell.length_a   1.000
_cell.length_b   1.000
_cell.length_c   1.000
_cell.angle_alpha   90.00
_cell.angle_beta   90.00
_cell.angle_gamma   90.00
#
_symmetry.space_group_name_H-M   'P 1'
#
loop_
_entity.id
_entity.type
_entity.pdbx_description
1 polymer ?
#
loop_
_entity_poly.entity_id
_entity_poly.type
_entity_poly.pdbx_seq_one_letter_code
_entity_poly.pdbx_strand_id
1 'polypeptide(L)'
;MLIYLTKFFGDVLDMKTPCKVKTWRHFELSLTIKLREMHDYLNIFVSIDGVRKGVYIFLTLSTQANPILGLFDPKCKVEHENVCPHKDVNFWLFTREIRENPLKLNTSDLRASDFGFRERNLYVLLHGYTGDRDYSPNVYIRPALLDAEDAYIISIDYGRLVPYPCYMTAVENLPLAAKCLAQLINNLVEEDLVENDNIHVIGFSLGAQVAGQTANYLKRKLKRITGLDPAKPLFAFARSKYRLDASDAEFVDVIHTDVVGRGMLASLGHVDFYPNLGAIQPGCDIENSEDPGSCNHDRAPQYYAESIRNPNGFWAYSCQSWLYQIFDLCNNRTSVQRMGYRVNKSDSSSSPILLNPLNLTESLFRPRLPLKILLHGYNQNKDLSPNREIRPPLLYYERVYVISLDYSTYTKNPCYYPWTLYSAPFIAKCLAFFIDDLITLDYFERNDIHLIGFSFGAQVAGLTANYVKEKLNRITALDPARPGFITRNLSKKLDSTDADFIDVIHTDPIIYSYLNPSGHADFYPNLEDFHQPGCPLLAFSRICSHYRAPAYYAESIYSLEGFWSYNCGHWSYYLTHQCYLYSNIALEQMGYHLNQR
;
A
#
# COMPACT_ATOMS: atom_id res chain seq x y z
N MET A 1 -6.41 -28.71 -27.21
CA MET A 1 -7.36 -27.59 -27.36
C MET A 1 -6.76 -26.37 -28.09
N LEU A 2 -5.59 -25.86 -27.70
CA LEU A 2 -4.95 -24.70 -28.36
C LEU A 2 -4.58 -24.91 -29.85
N ILE A 3 -4.17 -26.11 -30.25
CA ILE A 3 -3.76 -26.41 -31.65
C ILE A 3 -4.98 -26.49 -32.60
N TYR A 4 -6.15 -26.84 -32.08
CA TYR A 4 -7.40 -26.85 -32.86
C TYR A 4 -8.00 -25.46 -33.02
N LEU A 5 -7.73 -24.53 -32.10
CA LEU A 5 -8.17 -23.14 -32.17
C LEU A 5 -7.38 -22.34 -33.23
N THR A 6 -6.09 -22.62 -33.41
CA THR A 6 -5.25 -21.93 -34.40
C THR A 6 -5.70 -22.14 -35.85
N LYS A 7 -6.33 -23.27 -36.17
CA LYS A 7 -6.83 -23.55 -37.53
C LYS A 7 -8.23 -22.97 -37.78
N PHE A 8 -9.00 -22.69 -36.73
CA PHE A 8 -10.37 -22.15 -36.83
C PHE A 8 -10.40 -20.62 -36.97
N PHE A 9 -9.38 -19.91 -36.46
CA PHE A 9 -9.33 -18.43 -36.49
C PHE A 9 -8.59 -17.83 -37.70
N GLY A 10 -7.94 -18.65 -38.53
CA GLY A 10 -7.32 -18.19 -39.78
C GLY A 10 -8.34 -17.65 -40.79
N ASP A 11 -9.58 -18.13 -40.73
CA ASP A 11 -10.61 -17.85 -41.72
C ASP A 11 -11.56 -16.68 -41.35
N VAL A 12 -11.38 -16.04 -40.19
CA VAL A 12 -12.40 -15.11 -39.61
C VAL A 12 -11.91 -13.67 -39.40
N LEU A 13 -10.62 -13.34 -39.59
CA LEU A 13 -10.07 -12.04 -39.20
C LEU A 13 -9.77 -11.10 -40.38
N ASP A 14 -10.13 -9.82 -40.22
CA ASP A 14 -9.71 -8.72 -41.10
C ASP A 14 -8.40 -8.12 -40.59
N MET A 15 -7.31 -8.28 -41.33
CA MET A 15 -5.95 -7.87 -40.92
C MET A 15 -5.68 -6.36 -41.07
N LYS A 16 -6.67 -5.54 -41.47
CA LYS A 16 -6.45 -4.12 -41.79
C LYS A 16 -6.96 -3.10 -40.77
N THR A 17 -7.76 -3.48 -39.75
CA THR A 17 -8.28 -2.51 -38.75
C THR A 17 -8.34 -3.07 -37.32
N PRO A 18 -8.10 -2.24 -36.27
CA PRO A 18 -8.20 -2.69 -34.88
C PRO A 18 -9.67 -2.94 -34.49
N CYS A 19 -9.92 -4.06 -33.81
CA CYS A 19 -11.15 -4.32 -33.04
C CYS A 19 -12.50 -4.23 -33.81
N LYS A 20 -12.62 -4.84 -35.00
CA LYS A 20 -13.95 -5.17 -35.59
C LYS A 20 -14.02 -6.64 -36.01
N VAL A 21 -14.95 -7.40 -35.42
CA VAL A 21 -15.27 -8.78 -35.81
C VAL A 21 -16.23 -8.76 -37.01
N LYS A 22 -15.93 -9.55 -38.05
CA LYS A 22 -16.83 -9.79 -39.20
C LYS A 22 -18.02 -10.64 -38.72
N THR A 23 -19.14 -9.95 -38.48
CA THR A 23 -20.52 -10.44 -38.25
C THR A 23 -20.82 -11.33 -37.02
N TRP A 24 -21.62 -10.76 -36.10
CA TRP A 24 -22.09 -11.30 -34.80
C TRP A 24 -22.97 -12.57 -34.85
N ARG A 25 -23.40 -13.05 -36.04
CA ARG A 25 -24.37 -14.15 -36.16
C ARG A 25 -23.80 -15.56 -35.94
N HIS A 26 -22.50 -15.76 -36.03
CA HIS A 26 -21.87 -17.08 -35.78
C HIS A 26 -21.43 -17.28 -34.31
N PHE A 27 -21.36 -16.20 -33.53
CA PHE A 27 -20.99 -16.26 -32.11
C PHE A 27 -22.15 -16.77 -31.24
N GLU A 28 -23.39 -16.34 -31.53
CA GLU A 28 -24.58 -16.72 -30.74
C GLU A 28 -24.93 -18.20 -30.82
N LEU A 29 -24.77 -18.85 -31.99
CA LEU A 29 -25.12 -20.27 -32.12
C LEU A 29 -24.17 -21.20 -31.34
N SER A 30 -22.88 -20.85 -31.23
CA SER A 30 -21.91 -21.64 -30.44
C SER A 30 -21.95 -21.33 -28.94
N LEU A 31 -22.30 -20.10 -28.54
CA LEU A 31 -22.43 -19.72 -27.14
C LEU A 31 -23.67 -20.37 -26.49
N THR A 32 -24.76 -20.51 -27.23
CA THR A 32 -26.00 -21.13 -26.73
C THR A 32 -25.85 -22.64 -26.50
N ILE A 33 -25.05 -23.33 -27.33
CA ILE A 33 -24.76 -24.77 -27.15
C ILE A 33 -23.82 -25.01 -25.96
N LYS A 34 -22.84 -24.13 -25.73
CA LYS A 34 -21.90 -24.22 -24.58
C LYS A 34 -22.47 -23.75 -23.24
N LEU A 35 -23.39 -22.79 -23.22
CA LEU A 35 -24.08 -22.38 -21.99
C LEU A 35 -24.98 -23.49 -21.45
N ARG A 36 -25.48 -24.38 -22.31
CA ARG A 36 -26.23 -25.56 -21.89
C ARG A 36 -25.34 -26.64 -21.24
N GLU A 37 -24.10 -26.80 -21.71
CA GLU A 37 -23.10 -27.70 -21.12
C GLU A 37 -22.45 -27.12 -19.84
N MET A 38 -22.39 -25.79 -19.67
CA MET A 38 -21.94 -25.15 -18.43
C MET A 38 -22.99 -25.20 -17.30
N HIS A 39 -24.28 -25.32 -17.62
CA HIS A 39 -25.34 -25.44 -16.63
C HIS A 39 -25.26 -26.75 -15.82
N ASP A 40 -24.67 -27.80 -16.39
CA ASP A 40 -24.46 -29.08 -15.71
C ASP A 40 -23.20 -29.11 -14.83
N TYR A 41 -22.23 -28.21 -15.05
CA TYR A 41 -21.06 -28.03 -14.17
C TYR A 41 -21.31 -27.11 -12.96
N LEU A 42 -22.31 -26.23 -13.04
CA LEU A 42 -22.69 -25.29 -11.97
C LEU A 42 -23.46 -25.93 -10.81
N ASN A 43 -23.93 -27.18 -10.95
CA ASN A 43 -24.65 -27.92 -9.90
C ASN A 43 -23.76 -28.80 -8.99
N ILE A 44 -22.42 -28.70 -9.10
CA ILE A 44 -21.49 -29.48 -8.25
C ILE A 44 -20.77 -28.63 -7.18
N PHE A 45 -20.97 -27.30 -7.15
CA PHE A 45 -20.23 -26.42 -6.21
C PHE A 45 -21.11 -25.46 -5.37
N VAL A 46 -22.28 -25.91 -4.94
CA VAL A 46 -22.96 -25.31 -3.78
C VAL A 46 -23.21 -26.40 -2.75
N SER A 47 -22.15 -26.84 -2.08
CA SER A 47 -22.33 -27.45 -0.78
C SER A 47 -22.74 -26.36 0.20
N ILE A 48 -23.98 -26.48 0.68
CA ILE A 48 -24.59 -25.68 1.75
C ILE A 48 -23.70 -25.70 3.02
N ASP A 49 -22.74 -26.62 3.14
CA ASP A 49 -21.77 -26.67 4.24
C ASP A 49 -20.66 -25.62 4.15
N GLY A 50 -20.29 -25.13 2.95
CA GLY A 50 -19.25 -24.09 2.81
C GLY A 50 -19.75 -22.72 3.28
N VAL A 51 -21.00 -22.39 2.94
CA VAL A 51 -21.69 -21.18 3.42
C VAL A 51 -22.04 -21.33 4.89
N ARG A 52 -22.47 -22.52 5.36
CA ARG A 52 -22.69 -22.76 6.79
C ARG A 52 -21.40 -22.70 7.60
N LYS A 53 -20.26 -23.20 7.13
CA LYS A 53 -18.97 -23.08 7.83
C LYS A 53 -18.42 -21.66 7.79
N GLY A 54 -18.54 -20.93 6.67
CA GLY A 54 -18.17 -19.51 6.60
C GLY A 54 -19.02 -18.65 7.53
N VAL A 55 -20.34 -18.91 7.59
CA VAL A 55 -21.28 -18.23 8.50
C VAL A 55 -21.12 -18.69 9.96
N TYR A 56 -20.80 -19.97 10.22
CA TYR A 56 -20.50 -20.47 11.58
C TYR A 56 -19.19 -19.87 12.10
N ILE A 57 -18.15 -19.78 11.27
CA ILE A 57 -16.87 -19.12 11.63
C ILE A 57 -17.11 -17.62 11.87
N PHE A 58 -17.92 -16.95 11.04
CA PHE A 58 -18.36 -15.57 11.25
C PHE A 58 -19.15 -15.36 12.55
N LEU A 59 -19.93 -16.36 12.98
CA LEU A 59 -20.71 -16.31 14.23
C LEU A 59 -19.86 -16.65 15.46
N THR A 60 -18.87 -17.56 15.35
CA THR A 60 -18.01 -17.98 16.47
C THR A 60 -16.86 -17.02 16.76
N LEU A 61 -16.48 -16.14 15.83
CA LEU A 61 -15.38 -15.17 16.01
C LEU A 61 -15.77 -13.87 16.76
N SER A 62 -17.03 -13.72 17.17
CA SER A 62 -17.52 -12.53 17.90
C SER A 62 -17.13 -12.47 19.38
N THR A 63 -16.33 -13.42 19.89
CA THR A 63 -16.06 -13.62 21.32
C THR A 63 -14.70 -13.10 21.81
N GLN A 64 -13.91 -12.43 20.97
CA GLN A 64 -12.52 -12.07 21.29
C GLN A 64 -12.36 -10.92 22.31
N ALA A 65 -13.44 -10.19 22.64
CA ALA A 65 -13.45 -9.22 23.73
C ALA A 65 -14.60 -9.55 24.70
N ASN A 66 -14.29 -9.76 25.98
CA ASN A 66 -15.29 -9.96 27.03
C ASN A 66 -15.51 -8.65 27.81
N PRO A 67 -16.46 -7.79 27.40
CA PRO A 67 -16.69 -6.52 28.07
C PRO A 67 -17.29 -6.68 29.48
N ILE A 68 -17.82 -7.85 29.83
CA ILE A 68 -18.46 -8.11 31.14
C ILE A 68 -17.42 -8.51 32.20
N LEU A 69 -16.18 -8.78 31.78
CA LEU A 69 -15.08 -9.02 32.73
C LEU A 69 -14.95 -7.81 33.66
N GLY A 70 -14.82 -8.05 34.97
CA GLY A 70 -14.73 -7.00 35.98
C GLY A 70 -16.05 -6.29 36.34
N LEU A 71 -17.20 -6.63 35.74
CA LEU A 71 -18.48 -5.94 36.00
C LEU A 71 -18.90 -5.94 37.49
N PHE A 72 -18.55 -7.00 38.23
CA PHE A 72 -18.82 -7.11 39.66
C PHE A 72 -17.55 -6.99 40.52
N ASP A 73 -16.40 -6.61 39.93
CA ASP A 73 -15.18 -6.39 40.68
C ASP A 73 -15.30 -5.05 41.44
N PRO A 74 -15.25 -5.05 42.79
CA PRO A 74 -15.39 -3.83 43.59
C PRO A 74 -14.25 -2.81 43.36
N LYS A 75 -13.16 -3.20 42.68
CA LYS A 75 -12.09 -2.29 42.27
C LYS A 75 -12.46 -1.47 41.03
N CYS A 76 -13.41 -1.92 40.22
CA CYS A 76 -13.89 -1.20 39.04
C CYS A 76 -14.86 -0.11 39.48
N LYS A 77 -14.45 1.16 39.32
CA LYS A 77 -15.22 2.31 39.77
C LYS A 77 -15.46 3.28 38.62
N VAL A 78 -16.70 3.76 38.56
CA VAL A 78 -17.05 4.93 37.74
C VAL A 78 -16.64 6.17 38.53
N GLU A 79 -15.89 7.06 37.89
CA GLU A 79 -15.52 8.34 38.48
C GLU A 79 -16.70 9.31 38.37
N HIS A 80 -17.11 9.86 39.51
CA HIS A 80 -18.24 10.78 39.61
C HIS A 80 -17.78 12.24 39.67
N GLU A 81 -16.50 12.50 39.99
CA GLU A 81 -15.88 13.82 39.91
C GLU A 81 -15.70 14.26 38.45
N ASN A 82 -16.74 14.87 37.89
CA ASN A 82 -16.73 15.35 36.50
C ASN A 82 -16.17 16.79 36.37
N VAL A 83 -15.06 17.09 37.05
CA VAL A 83 -14.42 18.43 37.05
C VAL A 83 -13.00 18.31 36.52
N CYS A 84 -12.60 19.25 35.68
CA CYS A 84 -11.27 19.32 35.09
C CYS A 84 -10.58 20.64 35.53
N PRO A 85 -9.26 20.65 35.84
CA PRO A 85 -8.34 19.51 35.80
C PRO A 85 -8.71 18.38 36.77
N HIS A 86 -8.53 17.14 36.32
CA HIS A 86 -8.79 15.95 37.12
C HIS A 86 -7.47 15.25 37.47
N LYS A 87 -7.33 14.76 38.70
CA LYS A 87 -6.09 14.13 39.22
C LYS A 87 -5.65 12.89 38.42
N ASP A 88 -6.62 12.21 37.80
CA ASP A 88 -6.41 10.97 37.04
C ASP A 88 -6.33 11.19 35.53
N VAL A 89 -6.31 12.45 35.06
CA VAL A 89 -6.07 12.81 33.66
C VAL A 89 -4.89 13.76 33.57
N ASN A 90 -3.77 13.29 33.04
CA ASN A 90 -2.53 14.03 32.96
C ASN A 90 -2.11 14.25 31.51
N PHE A 91 -1.41 15.35 31.23
CA PHE A 91 -0.93 15.70 29.90
C PHE A 91 0.58 15.89 29.92
N TRP A 92 1.27 15.21 29.00
CA TRP A 92 2.72 15.22 28.90
C TRP A 92 3.14 15.78 27.54
N LEU A 93 3.84 16.92 27.57
CA LEU A 93 4.34 17.59 26.39
C LEU A 93 5.73 17.05 26.02
N PHE A 94 5.88 16.72 24.75
CA PHE A 94 7.12 16.31 24.10
C PHE A 94 7.42 17.25 22.94
N THR A 95 8.70 17.55 22.78
CA THR A 95 9.30 18.18 21.60
C THR A 95 10.58 17.43 21.26
N ARG A 96 11.29 17.82 20.19
CA ARG A 96 12.59 17.23 19.85
C ARG A 96 13.61 17.40 20.98
N GLU A 97 13.55 18.51 21.70
CA GLU A 97 14.48 18.85 22.78
C GLU A 97 14.20 18.08 24.08
N ILE A 98 12.92 17.86 24.42
CA ILE A 98 12.49 17.20 25.66
C ILE A 98 11.96 15.78 25.44
N ARG A 99 12.57 15.05 24.49
CA ARG A 99 12.15 13.68 24.10
C ARG A 99 12.16 12.67 25.25
N GLU A 100 13.24 12.66 26.04
CA GLU A 100 13.44 11.70 27.14
C GLU A 100 12.92 12.21 28.48
N ASN A 101 12.79 13.53 28.65
CA ASN A 101 12.36 14.18 29.89
C ASN A 101 11.17 15.11 29.61
N PRO A 102 9.97 14.54 29.36
CA PRO A 102 8.80 15.32 28.97
C PRO A 102 8.31 16.23 30.09
N LEU A 103 7.69 17.34 29.70
CA LEU A 103 7.07 18.29 30.62
C LEU A 103 5.65 17.83 30.96
N LYS A 104 5.35 17.66 32.24
CA LYS A 104 3.97 17.51 32.70
C LYS A 104 3.29 18.87 32.70
N LEU A 105 2.27 19.05 31.86
CA LEU A 105 1.56 20.33 31.75
C LEU A 105 0.69 20.59 32.99
N ASN A 106 0.71 21.85 33.45
CA ASN A 106 -0.28 22.36 34.39
C ASN A 106 -1.40 23.01 33.59
N THR A 107 -2.54 22.32 33.42
CA THR A 107 -3.63 22.80 32.56
C THR A 107 -4.33 24.05 33.10
N SER A 108 -4.09 24.41 34.36
CA SER A 108 -4.59 25.66 34.98
C SER A 108 -3.63 26.83 34.83
N ASP A 109 -2.38 26.59 34.43
CA ASP A 109 -1.32 27.60 34.29
C ASP A 109 -0.40 27.19 33.13
N LEU A 110 -0.91 27.37 31.90
CA LEU A 110 -0.15 27.08 30.68
C LEU A 110 0.83 28.23 30.41
N ARG A 111 2.10 27.91 30.20
CA ARG A 111 3.14 28.92 30.00
C ARG A 111 3.45 29.06 28.52
N ALA A 112 3.48 30.30 28.03
CA ALA A 112 3.94 30.59 26.67
C ALA A 112 5.37 30.10 26.39
N SER A 113 6.23 30.01 27.41
CA SER A 113 7.58 29.45 27.27
C SER A 113 7.60 27.99 26.84
N ASP A 114 6.54 27.23 27.14
CA ASP A 114 6.43 25.82 26.80
C ASP A 114 6.01 25.65 25.32
N PHE A 115 5.41 26.69 24.74
CA PHE A 115 4.89 26.77 23.38
C PHE A 115 5.52 27.96 22.63
N GLY A 116 6.79 27.83 22.28
CA GLY A 116 7.56 28.89 21.63
C GLY A 116 7.03 29.45 20.30
N PHE A 117 6.40 28.62 19.44
CA PHE A 117 5.88 29.06 18.13
C PHE A 117 4.49 28.47 17.88
N ARG A 118 3.47 29.33 17.84
CA ARG A 118 2.05 28.92 17.73
C ARG A 118 1.69 28.28 16.38
N GLU A 119 2.47 28.54 15.33
CA GLU A 119 2.30 28.00 13.98
C GLU A 119 2.78 26.54 13.86
N ARG A 120 3.43 25.98 14.89
CA ARG A 120 3.82 24.57 14.89
C ARG A 120 2.59 23.66 15.00
N ASN A 121 2.68 22.50 14.36
CA ASN A 121 1.66 21.47 14.52
C ASN A 121 1.64 20.92 15.94
N LEU A 122 0.43 20.67 16.46
CA LEU A 122 0.20 19.99 17.73
C LEU A 122 -0.49 18.65 17.47
N TYR A 123 0.19 17.56 17.82
CA TYR A 123 -0.37 16.22 17.80
C TYR A 123 -0.76 15.78 19.20
N VAL A 124 -2.02 15.36 19.38
CA VAL A 124 -2.49 14.78 20.64
C VAL A 124 -2.66 13.28 20.46
N LEU A 125 -1.99 12.48 21.29
CA LEU A 125 -1.99 11.01 21.21
C LEU A 125 -2.78 10.41 22.38
N LEU A 126 -3.84 9.65 22.08
CA LEU A 126 -4.71 9.00 23.08
C LEU A 126 -4.54 7.48 23.07
N HIS A 127 -4.19 6.92 24.23
CA HIS A 127 -4.03 5.48 24.42
C HIS A 127 -5.37 4.73 24.57
N GLY A 128 -5.32 3.41 24.41
CA GLY A 128 -6.49 2.55 24.53
C GLY A 128 -6.84 2.14 25.96
N TYR A 129 -7.71 1.13 26.05
CA TYR A 129 -7.95 0.37 27.28
C TYR A 129 -6.63 -0.24 27.80
N THR A 130 -6.45 -0.31 29.12
CA THR A 130 -5.24 -0.79 29.81
C THR A 130 -3.94 -0.04 29.48
N GLY A 131 -4.01 1.04 28.72
CA GLY A 131 -2.86 1.84 28.32
C GLY A 131 -2.51 2.95 29.29
N ASP A 132 -1.42 3.63 28.95
CA ASP A 132 -0.92 4.85 29.58
C ASP A 132 -0.20 5.72 28.52
N ARG A 133 0.45 6.80 28.95
CA ARG A 133 1.19 7.72 28.06
C ARG A 133 2.34 7.09 27.25
N ASP A 134 2.83 5.93 27.67
CA ASP A 134 3.98 5.23 27.08
C ASP A 134 3.55 3.94 26.38
N TYR A 135 2.25 3.64 26.37
CA TYR A 135 1.62 2.54 25.62
C TYR A 135 1.05 3.01 24.26
N SER A 136 0.61 2.07 23.43
CA SER A 136 0.00 2.35 22.11
C SER A 136 -1.10 3.42 22.20
N PRO A 137 -1.08 4.44 21.32
CA PRO A 137 -0.28 4.53 20.10
C PRO A 137 1.09 5.22 20.29
N ASN A 138 1.40 5.68 21.50
CA ASN A 138 2.53 6.58 21.78
C ASN A 138 3.88 5.95 21.42
N VAL A 139 4.09 4.68 21.78
CA VAL A 139 5.35 3.97 21.55
C VAL A 139 5.76 3.92 20.07
N TYR A 140 4.80 3.93 19.15
CA TYR A 140 5.06 3.90 17.70
C TYR A 140 5.06 5.29 17.08
N ILE A 141 4.02 6.09 17.36
CA ILE A 141 3.76 7.32 16.62
C ILE A 141 4.59 8.49 17.15
N ARG A 142 4.75 8.62 18.47
CA ARG A 142 5.51 9.72 19.10
C ARG A 142 6.94 9.81 18.57
N PRO A 143 7.76 8.73 18.57
CA PRO A 143 9.10 8.83 18.01
C PRO A 143 9.08 9.15 16.51
N ALA A 144 8.18 8.55 15.74
CA ALA A 144 8.08 8.80 14.30
C ALA A 144 7.76 10.26 13.97
N LEU A 145 6.85 10.89 14.71
CA LEU A 145 6.52 12.32 14.55
C LEU A 145 7.69 13.22 14.95
N LEU A 146 8.35 12.97 16.09
CA LEU A 146 9.51 13.77 16.53
C LEU A 146 10.66 13.70 15.52
N ASP A 147 10.85 12.54 14.89
CA ASP A 147 11.86 12.36 13.84
C ASP A 147 11.47 13.12 12.56
N ALA A 148 10.19 13.13 12.20
CA ALA A 148 9.70 13.68 10.93
C ALA A 148 9.50 15.20 10.92
N GLU A 149 9.07 15.80 12.03
CA GLU A 149 8.64 17.20 12.07
C GLU A 149 9.03 17.89 13.40
N ASP A 150 9.26 19.21 13.34
CA ASP A 150 9.37 20.05 14.54
C ASP A 150 7.96 20.43 15.02
N ALA A 151 7.40 19.58 15.87
CA ALA A 151 6.01 19.67 16.32
C ALA A 151 5.90 19.50 17.85
N TYR A 152 4.79 19.99 18.41
CA TYR A 152 4.37 19.65 19.77
C TYR A 152 3.64 18.31 19.77
N ILE A 153 3.98 17.44 20.70
CA ILE A 153 3.25 16.19 20.90
C ILE A 153 2.78 16.12 22.35
N ILE A 154 1.48 15.99 22.55
CA ILE A 154 0.88 15.78 23.87
C ILE A 154 0.38 14.34 23.97
N SER A 155 1.04 13.55 24.82
CA SER A 155 0.53 12.25 25.24
C SER A 155 -0.37 12.45 26.45
N ILE A 156 -1.65 12.10 26.32
CA ILE A 156 -2.57 12.08 27.46
C ILE A 156 -2.41 10.77 28.24
N ASP A 157 -2.52 10.83 29.56
CA ASP A 157 -2.54 9.68 30.46
C ASP A 157 -3.82 9.70 31.30
N TYR A 158 -4.71 8.77 31.00
CA TYR A 158 -5.90 8.47 31.80
C TYR A 158 -5.97 6.99 32.16
N GLY A 159 -4.83 6.30 32.28
CA GLY A 159 -4.77 4.85 32.52
C GLY A 159 -5.56 4.39 33.76
N ARG A 160 -5.64 5.25 34.78
CA ARG A 160 -6.43 5.02 36.00
C ARG A 160 -7.94 4.98 35.77
N LEU A 161 -8.44 5.61 34.70
CA LEU A 161 -9.84 5.57 34.32
C LEU A 161 -10.18 4.33 33.48
N VAL A 162 -9.18 3.71 32.85
CA VAL A 162 -9.34 2.57 31.94
C VAL A 162 -8.54 1.30 32.35
N PRO A 163 -8.48 0.92 33.64
CA PRO A 163 -7.64 -0.19 34.09
C PRO A 163 -8.23 -1.54 33.69
N TYR A 164 -7.37 -2.54 33.53
CA TYR A 164 -7.80 -3.93 33.49
C TYR A 164 -8.29 -4.38 34.89
N PRO A 165 -9.35 -5.19 35.02
CA PRO A 165 -10.25 -5.73 33.99
C PRO A 165 -11.52 -4.89 33.77
N CYS A 166 -11.50 -3.59 34.05
CA CYS A 166 -12.67 -2.75 34.24
C CYS A 166 -13.25 -2.10 32.96
N TYR A 167 -13.58 -2.89 31.93
CA TYR A 167 -13.97 -2.35 30.61
C TYR A 167 -15.27 -1.52 30.62
N MET A 168 -16.35 -2.00 31.24
CA MET A 168 -17.63 -1.25 31.28
C MET A 168 -17.47 0.11 31.97
N THR A 169 -16.82 0.12 33.13
CA THR A 169 -16.57 1.37 33.87
C THR A 169 -15.57 2.26 33.13
N ALA A 170 -14.60 1.68 32.40
CA ALA A 170 -13.70 2.42 31.53
C ALA A 170 -14.47 3.19 30.45
N VAL A 171 -15.47 2.55 29.84
CA VAL A 171 -16.35 3.20 28.85
C VAL A 171 -17.17 4.33 29.48
N GLU A 172 -17.73 4.13 30.67
CA GLU A 172 -18.46 5.17 31.41
C GLU A 172 -17.56 6.36 31.83
N ASN A 173 -16.25 6.13 32.01
CA ASN A 173 -15.29 7.17 32.39
C ASN A 173 -14.75 8.00 31.19
N LEU A 174 -14.93 7.55 29.94
CA LEU A 174 -14.39 8.27 28.77
C LEU A 174 -14.83 9.73 28.64
N PRO A 175 -16.09 10.11 28.95
CA PRO A 175 -16.51 11.51 28.88
C PRO A 175 -15.69 12.44 29.78
N LEU A 176 -15.17 11.95 30.92
CA LEU A 176 -14.28 12.73 31.79
C LEU A 176 -12.94 13.02 31.10
N ALA A 177 -12.31 12.01 30.49
CA ALA A 177 -11.08 12.18 29.73
C ALA A 177 -11.28 13.14 28.54
N ALA A 178 -12.38 12.97 27.79
CA ALA A 178 -12.75 13.82 26.66
C ALA A 178 -12.97 15.29 27.08
N LYS A 179 -13.68 15.51 28.19
CA LYS A 179 -13.91 16.85 28.74
C LYS A 179 -12.62 17.53 29.18
N CYS A 180 -11.73 16.81 29.86
CA CYS A 180 -10.45 17.36 30.30
C CYS A 180 -9.53 17.67 29.11
N LEU A 181 -9.52 16.82 28.07
CA LEU A 181 -8.79 17.12 26.85
C LEU A 181 -9.36 18.36 26.13
N ALA A 182 -10.68 18.47 26.03
CA ALA A 182 -11.31 19.63 25.42
C ALA A 182 -11.01 20.92 26.18
N GLN A 183 -10.98 20.88 27.52
CA GLN A 183 -10.55 22.04 28.32
C GLN A 183 -9.11 22.45 27.97
N LEU A 184 -8.17 21.51 27.90
CA LEU A 184 -6.79 21.81 27.53
C LEU A 184 -6.72 22.43 26.13
N ILE A 185 -7.37 21.84 25.13
CA ILE A 185 -7.37 22.35 23.75
C ILE A 185 -7.98 23.76 23.69
N ASN A 186 -9.13 23.97 24.35
CA ASN A 186 -9.75 25.29 24.42
C ASN A 186 -8.80 26.32 25.05
N ASN A 187 -8.14 25.98 26.17
CA ASN A 187 -7.18 26.88 26.83
C ASN A 187 -5.98 27.20 25.91
N LEU A 188 -5.40 26.19 25.23
CA LEU A 188 -4.27 26.39 24.32
C LEU A 188 -4.62 27.36 23.17
N VAL A 189 -5.83 27.25 22.64
CA VAL A 189 -6.30 28.11 21.54
C VAL A 189 -6.71 29.49 22.04
N GLU A 190 -7.32 29.60 23.22
CA GLU A 190 -7.75 30.89 23.80
C GLU A 190 -6.58 31.75 24.28
N GLU A 191 -5.50 31.12 24.75
CA GLU A 191 -4.25 31.79 25.15
C GLU A 191 -3.29 32.03 23.96
N ASP A 192 -3.75 31.79 22.71
CA ASP A 192 -2.98 31.92 21.46
C ASP A 192 -1.64 31.15 21.45
N LEU A 193 -1.57 30.02 22.17
CA LEU A 193 -0.38 29.18 22.25
C LEU A 193 -0.24 28.24 21.05
N VAL A 194 -1.38 27.83 20.46
CA VAL A 194 -1.44 26.97 19.28
C VAL A 194 -2.63 27.37 18.40
N GLU A 195 -2.43 27.43 17.09
CA GLU A 195 -3.54 27.65 16.16
C GLU A 195 -4.45 26.41 16.08
N ASN A 196 -5.77 26.62 16.19
CA ASN A 196 -6.78 25.55 16.11
C ASN A 196 -6.62 24.65 14.88
N ASP A 197 -6.22 25.22 13.74
CA ASP A 197 -6.08 24.53 12.46
C ASP A 197 -4.85 23.61 12.41
N ASN A 198 -3.91 23.78 13.35
CA ASN A 198 -2.69 22.99 13.48
C ASN A 198 -2.83 21.86 14.51
N ILE A 199 -4.00 21.70 15.12
CA ILE A 199 -4.28 20.64 16.11
C ILE A 199 -4.81 19.39 15.40
N HIS A 200 -4.12 18.27 15.64
CA HIS A 200 -4.50 16.95 15.14
C HIS A 200 -4.57 15.96 16.29
N VAL A 201 -5.77 15.43 16.53
CA VAL A 201 -6.02 14.43 17.56
C VAL A 201 -5.99 13.01 16.96
N ILE A 202 -5.16 12.13 17.53
CA ILE A 202 -4.96 10.74 17.08
C ILE A 202 -5.25 9.81 18.25
N GLY A 203 -6.29 8.99 18.13
CA GLY A 203 -6.71 8.08 19.19
C GLY A 203 -6.69 6.62 18.76
N PHE A 204 -6.26 5.73 19.66
CA PHE A 204 -6.25 4.29 19.45
C PHE A 204 -7.29 3.59 20.33
N SER A 205 -8.03 2.61 19.80
CA SER A 205 -8.97 1.80 20.58
C SER A 205 -10.04 2.66 21.31
N LEU A 206 -10.15 2.58 22.65
CA LEU A 206 -10.98 3.51 23.44
C LEU A 206 -10.56 4.97 23.26
N GLY A 207 -9.27 5.25 23.05
CA GLY A 207 -8.76 6.59 22.78
C GLY A 207 -9.29 7.20 21.48
N ALA A 208 -9.64 6.38 20.47
CA ALA A 208 -10.33 6.87 19.28
C ALA A 208 -11.75 7.36 19.61
N GLN A 209 -12.43 6.67 20.53
CA GLN A 209 -13.75 7.10 21.02
C GLN A 209 -13.64 8.36 21.87
N VAL A 210 -12.61 8.49 22.71
CA VAL A 210 -12.32 9.72 23.46
C VAL A 210 -12.05 10.89 22.51
N ALA A 211 -11.29 10.67 21.43
CA ALA A 211 -11.01 11.70 20.42
C ALA A 211 -12.30 12.26 19.81
N GLY A 212 -13.24 11.39 19.41
CA GLY A 212 -14.55 11.81 18.91
C GLY A 212 -15.37 12.53 19.98
N GLN A 213 -15.49 11.95 21.18
CA GLN A 213 -16.26 12.56 22.27
C GLN A 213 -15.71 13.93 22.72
N THR A 214 -14.42 14.20 22.53
CA THR A 214 -13.78 15.50 22.83
C THR A 214 -14.44 16.61 22.03
N ALA A 215 -14.86 16.36 20.78
CA ALA A 215 -15.50 17.34 19.91
C ALA A 215 -16.80 17.92 20.50
N ASN A 216 -17.52 17.16 21.35
CA ASN A 216 -18.73 17.65 22.02
C ASN A 216 -18.48 18.82 22.99
N TYR A 217 -17.24 19.01 23.42
CA TYR A 217 -16.85 19.97 24.46
C TYR A 217 -15.93 21.08 23.94
N LEU A 218 -15.55 21.04 22.66
CA LEU A 218 -14.69 22.05 22.05
C LEU A 218 -15.49 23.29 21.63
N LYS A 219 -14.90 24.47 21.83
CA LYS A 219 -15.47 25.74 21.38
C LYS A 219 -15.28 25.96 19.87
N ARG A 220 -14.21 25.39 19.31
CA ARG A 220 -13.87 25.45 17.88
C ARG A 220 -13.70 24.03 17.35
N LYS A 221 -14.19 23.79 16.12
CA LYS A 221 -14.10 22.49 15.48
C LYS A 221 -12.65 22.19 15.08
N LEU A 222 -12.20 20.97 15.34
CA LEU A 222 -10.86 20.52 14.93
C LEU A 222 -10.78 20.33 13.43
N LYS A 223 -9.60 20.57 12.87
CA LYS A 223 -9.34 20.31 11.44
C LYS A 223 -9.25 18.81 11.15
N ARG A 224 -8.59 18.05 12.03
CA ARG A 224 -8.38 16.61 11.80
C ARG A 224 -8.45 15.76 13.07
N ILE A 225 -9.17 14.64 12.95
CA ILE A 225 -9.10 13.51 13.90
C ILE A 225 -8.71 12.25 13.14
N THR A 226 -7.79 11.45 13.69
CA THR A 226 -7.50 10.11 13.20
C THR A 226 -7.93 9.06 14.23
N GLY A 227 -8.76 8.11 13.81
CA GLY A 227 -9.14 6.94 14.58
C GLY A 227 -8.30 5.71 14.20
N LEU A 228 -7.59 5.13 15.16
CA LEU A 228 -6.79 3.93 14.98
C LEU A 228 -7.52 2.75 15.64
N ASP A 229 -8.07 1.88 14.80
CA ASP A 229 -8.92 0.73 15.13
C ASP A 229 -9.91 1.01 16.28
N PRO A 230 -10.91 1.90 16.07
CA PRO A 230 -11.79 2.34 17.16
C PRO A 230 -12.53 1.18 17.82
N ALA A 231 -12.58 1.17 19.15
CA ALA A 231 -13.14 0.04 19.91
C ALA A 231 -14.64 -0.17 19.62
N LYS A 232 -15.04 -1.43 19.44
CA LYS A 232 -16.41 -1.87 19.11
C LYS A 232 -17.31 -2.16 20.32
N PRO A 233 -16.87 -2.88 21.37
CA PRO A 233 -17.75 -3.24 22.47
C PRO A 233 -18.32 -1.99 23.15
N LEU A 234 -19.66 -1.93 23.27
CA LEU A 234 -20.47 -0.80 23.76
C LEU A 234 -20.58 0.43 22.84
N PHE A 235 -19.86 0.47 21.72
CA PHE A 235 -19.94 1.57 20.73
C PHE A 235 -20.65 1.17 19.43
N ALA A 236 -20.77 -0.12 19.11
CA ALA A 236 -21.35 -0.63 17.86
C ALA A 236 -22.73 -0.04 17.51
N PHE A 237 -23.55 0.24 18.53
CA PHE A 237 -24.89 0.82 18.38
C PHE A 237 -25.03 2.16 19.10
N ALA A 238 -23.92 2.74 19.55
CA ALA A 238 -23.92 4.03 20.21
C ALA A 238 -24.28 5.15 19.22
N ARG A 239 -25.00 6.15 19.72
CA ARG A 239 -25.28 7.38 18.97
C ARG A 239 -23.97 8.11 18.68
N SER A 240 -23.90 8.86 17.57
CA SER A 240 -22.71 9.60 17.15
C SER A 240 -22.07 10.40 18.29
N LYS A 241 -22.85 11.11 19.12
CA LYS A 241 -22.29 11.86 20.28
C LYS A 241 -21.49 11.04 21.31
N TYR A 242 -21.60 9.71 21.32
CA TYR A 242 -20.90 8.83 22.27
C TYR A 242 -19.75 8.04 21.61
N ARG A 243 -19.54 8.18 20.31
CA ARG A 243 -18.51 7.44 19.56
C ARG A 243 -17.83 8.36 18.56
N LEU A 244 -16.74 7.92 17.96
CA LEU A 244 -16.14 8.60 16.82
C LEU A 244 -17.15 8.65 15.65
N ASP A 245 -17.25 9.82 15.05
CA ASP A 245 -18.10 10.11 13.90
C ASP A 245 -17.46 11.15 12.97
N ALA A 246 -17.79 11.12 11.68
CA ALA A 246 -17.25 12.05 10.69
C ALA A 246 -17.55 13.51 11.05
N SER A 247 -18.63 13.79 11.78
CA SER A 247 -19.00 15.15 12.18
C SER A 247 -18.10 15.77 13.27
N ASP A 248 -17.25 14.99 13.94
CA ASP A 248 -16.44 15.42 15.08
C ASP A 248 -15.28 16.38 14.69
N ALA A 249 -14.83 16.35 13.43
CA ALA A 249 -13.81 17.27 12.88
C ALA A 249 -14.14 17.66 11.44
N GLU A 250 -13.42 18.62 10.87
CA GLU A 250 -13.54 18.96 9.45
C GLU A 250 -13.13 17.78 8.57
N PHE A 251 -12.17 16.99 9.03
CA PHE A 251 -11.74 15.77 8.39
C PHE A 251 -11.47 14.67 9.43
N VAL A 252 -11.99 13.47 9.17
CA VAL A 252 -11.85 12.31 10.05
C VAL A 252 -11.39 11.13 9.20
N ASP A 253 -10.22 10.58 9.51
CA ASP A 253 -9.67 9.39 8.84
C ASP A 253 -9.54 8.22 9.82
N VAL A 254 -9.92 7.03 9.39
CA VAL A 254 -9.97 5.85 10.27
C VAL A 254 -9.21 4.68 9.64
N ILE A 255 -8.39 3.99 10.43
CA ILE A 255 -7.69 2.76 10.03
C ILE A 255 -8.27 1.61 10.84
N HIS A 256 -8.83 0.61 10.15
CA HIS A 256 -9.45 -0.56 10.74
C HIS A 256 -8.57 -1.79 10.52
N THR A 257 -8.12 -2.43 11.60
CA THR A 257 -7.21 -3.59 11.55
C THR A 257 -7.74 -4.83 12.25
N ASP A 258 -8.76 -4.72 13.10
CA ASP A 258 -9.38 -5.85 13.82
C ASP A 258 -10.93 -5.77 13.85
N VAL A 259 -11.57 -5.60 12.70
CA VAL A 259 -13.03 -5.43 12.58
C VAL A 259 -13.83 -6.66 13.06
N VAL A 260 -13.22 -7.84 13.01
CA VAL A 260 -13.81 -9.10 13.48
C VAL A 260 -13.69 -9.24 15.00
N GLY A 261 -12.59 -8.78 15.60
CA GLY A 261 -12.35 -8.77 17.04
C GLY A 261 -12.81 -7.49 17.72
N ARG A 262 -11.87 -6.61 18.08
CA ARG A 262 -12.05 -5.44 18.96
C ARG A 262 -12.44 -4.17 18.22
N GLY A 263 -12.06 -4.04 16.96
CA GLY A 263 -12.31 -2.88 16.11
C GLY A 263 -13.74 -2.83 15.55
N MET A 264 -14.17 -1.62 15.21
CA MET A 264 -15.44 -1.35 14.55
C MET A 264 -15.39 -1.73 13.06
N LEU A 265 -16.41 -2.41 12.54
CA LEU A 265 -16.54 -2.62 11.08
C LEU A 265 -17.21 -1.44 10.38
N ALA A 266 -18.03 -0.68 11.10
CA ALA A 266 -18.76 0.43 10.51
C ALA A 266 -17.80 1.57 10.13
N SER A 267 -18.10 2.25 9.02
CA SER A 267 -17.41 3.49 8.66
C SER A 267 -17.74 4.58 9.69
N LEU A 268 -16.69 5.19 10.24
CA LEU A 268 -16.78 6.21 11.30
C LEU A 268 -16.22 7.57 10.85
N GLY A 269 -15.48 7.62 9.74
CA GLY A 269 -14.83 8.83 9.25
C GLY A 269 -15.38 9.36 7.93
N HIS A 270 -14.72 10.39 7.42
CA HIS A 270 -14.86 10.82 6.03
C HIS A 270 -14.18 9.81 5.08
N VAL A 271 -13.10 9.18 5.56
CA VAL A 271 -12.41 8.08 4.88
C VAL A 271 -12.08 6.97 5.87
N ASP A 272 -12.32 5.73 5.48
CA ASP A 272 -12.08 4.54 6.29
C ASP A 272 -11.24 3.54 5.49
N PHE A 273 -10.10 3.15 6.06
CA PHE A 273 -9.15 2.23 5.46
C PHE A 273 -9.23 0.86 6.13
N TYR A 274 -9.27 -0.19 5.31
CA TYR A 274 -9.35 -1.58 5.77
C TYR A 274 -8.15 -2.37 5.21
N PRO A 275 -6.91 -2.08 5.67
CA PRO A 275 -5.73 -2.84 5.26
C PRO A 275 -5.95 -4.34 5.53
N ASN A 276 -5.68 -5.17 4.53
CA ASN A 276 -5.88 -6.63 4.63
C ASN A 276 -7.32 -7.00 5.04
N LEU A 277 -8.31 -6.32 4.46
CA LEU A 277 -9.74 -6.41 4.83
C LEU A 277 -10.06 -5.94 6.26
N GLY A 278 -9.09 -5.38 6.98
CA GLY A 278 -9.24 -4.99 8.38
C GLY A 278 -9.47 -6.16 9.33
N ALA A 279 -9.17 -7.41 8.92
CA ALA A 279 -9.44 -8.60 9.72
C ALA A 279 -8.15 -9.19 10.31
N ILE A 280 -7.43 -10.00 9.55
CA ILE A 280 -6.16 -10.61 9.99
C ILE A 280 -5.03 -9.86 9.31
N GLN A 281 -4.16 -9.27 10.12
CA GLN A 281 -3.01 -8.52 9.63
C GLN A 281 -1.80 -9.44 9.48
N PRO A 282 -0.95 -9.24 8.45
CA PRO A 282 0.27 -10.03 8.27
C PRO A 282 1.13 -10.06 9.53
N GLY A 283 1.62 -11.25 9.90
CA GLY A 283 2.43 -11.45 11.11
C GLY A 283 1.63 -11.60 12.41
N CYS A 284 0.30 -11.62 12.35
CA CYS A 284 -0.60 -11.89 13.48
C CYS A 284 -1.26 -13.28 13.39
N ASP A 285 -0.65 -14.21 12.66
CA ASP A 285 -1.24 -15.54 12.37
C ASP A 285 -1.27 -16.49 13.59
N ILE A 286 -0.52 -16.16 14.65
CA ILE A 286 -0.53 -16.88 15.93
C ILE A 286 -1.27 -16.02 16.94
N GLU A 287 -2.52 -16.37 17.23
CA GLU A 287 -3.29 -15.70 18.28
C GLU A 287 -2.71 -16.00 19.66
N ASN A 288 -2.54 -14.96 20.47
CA ASN A 288 -2.26 -15.14 21.88
C ASN A 288 -3.51 -15.72 22.55
N SER A 289 -3.41 -16.93 23.12
CA SER A 289 -4.52 -17.58 23.83
C SER A 289 -4.99 -16.80 25.07
N GLU A 290 -4.12 -15.96 25.64
CA GLU A 290 -4.41 -15.14 26.81
C GLU A 290 -4.98 -13.75 26.45
N ASP A 291 -4.71 -13.24 25.24
CA ASP A 291 -5.22 -11.95 24.74
C ASP A 291 -5.54 -12.00 23.22
N PRO A 292 -6.61 -12.71 22.81
CA PRO A 292 -6.97 -12.86 21.41
C PRO A 292 -7.26 -11.53 20.71
N GLY A 293 -6.85 -11.41 19.45
CA GLY A 293 -7.02 -10.21 18.61
C GLY A 293 -6.07 -9.04 18.90
N SER A 294 -5.30 -9.09 20.00
CA SER A 294 -4.41 -7.99 20.43
C SER A 294 -3.39 -7.57 19.37
N CYS A 295 -2.79 -8.53 18.66
CA CYS A 295 -1.85 -8.25 17.56
C CYS A 295 -2.51 -7.50 16.40
N ASN A 296 -3.70 -7.93 15.95
CA ASN A 296 -4.42 -7.27 14.86
C ASN A 296 -4.84 -5.85 15.25
N HIS A 297 -5.31 -5.69 16.49
CA HIS A 297 -5.70 -4.40 17.04
C HIS A 297 -4.52 -3.41 17.03
N ASP A 298 -3.35 -3.83 17.51
CA ASP A 298 -2.16 -2.99 17.63
C ASP A 298 -1.47 -2.66 16.29
N ARG A 299 -1.89 -3.27 15.17
CA ARG A 299 -1.35 -2.94 13.84
C ARG A 299 -1.74 -1.56 13.34
N ALA A 300 -2.89 -1.02 13.73
CA ALA A 300 -3.32 0.32 13.29
C ALA A 300 -2.31 1.44 13.66
N PRO A 301 -1.85 1.57 14.92
CA PRO A 301 -0.82 2.56 15.25
C PRO A 301 0.54 2.27 14.60
N GLN A 302 0.90 1.02 14.36
CA GLN A 302 2.13 0.66 13.66
C GLN A 302 2.10 1.11 12.20
N TYR A 303 1.00 0.83 11.47
CA TYR A 303 0.83 1.31 10.10
C TYR A 303 0.81 2.83 10.03
N TYR A 304 0.17 3.50 11.00
CA TYR A 304 0.21 4.95 11.04
C TYR A 304 1.64 5.47 11.24
N ALA A 305 2.40 4.91 12.19
CA ALA A 305 3.78 5.29 12.43
C ALA A 305 4.68 5.05 11.20
N GLU A 306 4.51 3.92 10.52
CA GLU A 306 5.21 3.63 9.27
C GLU A 306 4.82 4.64 8.17
N SER A 307 3.56 5.07 8.11
CA SER A 307 3.08 6.03 7.09
C SER A 307 3.69 7.43 7.23
N ILE A 308 4.18 7.77 8.43
CA ILE A 308 4.92 9.01 8.69
C ILE A 308 6.30 8.91 8.02
N ARG A 309 6.97 7.77 8.19
CA ARG A 309 8.34 7.51 7.73
C ARG A 309 8.42 7.11 6.26
N ASN A 310 7.36 6.50 5.72
CA ASN A 310 7.30 5.98 4.37
C ASN A 310 6.64 6.99 3.40
N PRO A 311 7.41 7.62 2.50
CA PRO A 311 6.87 8.64 1.60
C PRO A 311 6.02 8.07 0.46
N ASN A 312 6.15 6.76 0.16
CA ASN A 312 5.23 6.10 -0.77
C ASN A 312 3.82 6.04 -0.19
N GLY A 313 3.72 6.05 1.14
CA GLY A 313 2.47 5.89 1.87
C GLY A 313 1.83 4.54 1.60
N PHE A 314 0.63 4.36 2.16
CA PHE A 314 -0.15 3.15 1.97
C PHE A 314 -1.31 3.46 1.03
N TRP A 315 -1.15 3.17 -0.26
CA TRP A 315 -2.21 3.44 -1.23
C TRP A 315 -3.38 2.49 -1.08
N ALA A 316 -4.56 3.04 -0.82
CA ALA A 316 -5.83 2.35 -0.86
C ALA A 316 -6.62 2.78 -2.09
N TYR A 317 -7.43 1.88 -2.63
CA TYR A 317 -8.40 2.20 -3.67
C TYR A 317 -9.80 2.25 -3.08
N SER A 318 -10.62 3.14 -3.59
CA SER A 318 -12.02 3.22 -3.21
C SER A 318 -12.77 1.95 -3.63
N CYS A 319 -13.61 1.42 -2.75
CA CYS A 319 -14.58 0.40 -3.10
C CYS A 319 -15.94 0.74 -2.48
N GLN A 320 -17.01 0.29 -3.15
CA GLN A 320 -18.38 0.64 -2.79
C GLN A 320 -18.79 0.13 -1.41
N SER A 321 -18.27 -1.02 -1.00
CA SER A 321 -18.42 -1.53 0.36
C SER A 321 -17.37 -2.59 0.67
N TRP A 322 -17.18 -2.85 1.96
CA TRP A 322 -16.34 -3.93 2.46
C TRP A 322 -16.78 -5.31 1.90
N LEU A 323 -18.09 -5.54 1.75
CA LEU A 323 -18.63 -6.77 1.16
C LEU A 323 -18.22 -6.96 -0.31
N TYR A 324 -18.24 -5.90 -1.12
CA TYR A 324 -17.82 -5.97 -2.52
C TYR A 324 -16.34 -6.32 -2.64
N GLN A 325 -15.51 -5.84 -1.71
CA GLN A 325 -14.10 -6.17 -1.65
C GLN A 325 -13.85 -7.64 -1.32
N ILE A 326 -14.64 -8.26 -0.43
CA ILE A 326 -14.53 -9.69 -0.12
C ILE A 326 -14.79 -10.57 -1.34
N PHE A 327 -15.75 -10.18 -2.17
CA PHE A 327 -16.08 -10.91 -3.40
C PHE A 327 -15.24 -10.49 -4.61
N ASP A 328 -14.21 -9.64 -4.42
CA ASP A 328 -13.36 -9.06 -5.47
C ASP A 328 -14.15 -8.38 -6.61
N LEU A 329 -15.25 -7.70 -6.25
CA LEU A 329 -16.15 -7.00 -7.17
C LEU A 329 -15.87 -5.49 -7.30
N CYS A 330 -14.73 -5.02 -6.77
CA CYS A 330 -14.35 -3.60 -6.83
C CYS A 330 -13.87 -3.23 -8.23
N ASN A 331 -14.80 -2.85 -9.10
CA ASN A 331 -14.55 -2.60 -10.54
C ASN A 331 -13.79 -1.29 -10.83
N ASN A 332 -13.73 -0.34 -9.89
CA ASN A 332 -13.12 0.96 -10.10
C ASN A 332 -11.94 1.22 -9.14
N ARG A 333 -10.71 0.96 -9.61
CA ARG A 333 -9.46 1.19 -8.84
C ARG A 333 -8.78 2.52 -9.17
N THR A 334 -9.48 3.46 -9.81
CA THR A 334 -8.90 4.74 -10.26
C THR A 334 -8.89 5.83 -9.18
N SER A 335 -9.84 5.78 -8.24
CA SER A 335 -9.85 6.67 -7.07
C SER A 335 -8.98 6.04 -5.99
N VAL A 336 -7.81 6.65 -5.75
CA VAL A 336 -6.84 6.18 -4.77
C VAL A 336 -6.56 7.25 -3.73
N GLN A 337 -6.27 6.81 -2.51
CA GLN A 337 -5.94 7.68 -1.39
C GLN A 337 -4.84 7.03 -0.54
N ARG A 338 -3.88 7.81 -0.07
CA ARG A 338 -2.91 7.35 0.93
C ARG A 338 -3.57 7.22 2.29
N MET A 339 -3.44 6.05 2.91
CA MET A 339 -3.77 5.78 4.32
C MET A 339 -2.67 6.35 5.23
N GLY A 340 -3.08 6.87 6.38
CA GLY A 340 -2.19 7.35 7.45
C GLY A 340 -1.88 8.85 7.39
N TYR A 341 -0.65 9.22 7.76
CA TYR A 341 -0.23 10.60 8.00
C TYR A 341 -0.50 11.55 6.82
N ARG A 342 -0.32 11.08 5.57
CA ARG A 342 -0.45 11.88 4.34
C ARG A 342 -1.83 11.83 3.67
N VAL A 343 -2.84 11.26 4.31
CA VAL A 343 -4.21 11.27 3.78
C VAL A 343 -4.68 12.71 3.51
N ASN A 344 -5.36 12.92 2.38
CA ASN A 344 -5.87 14.22 1.92
C ASN A 344 -4.83 15.35 1.78
N LYS A 345 -3.51 15.06 1.86
CA LYS A 345 -2.48 15.96 1.34
C LYS A 345 -2.46 15.77 -0.17
N SER A 346 -2.89 16.77 -0.92
CA SER A 346 -2.67 16.79 -2.36
C SER A 346 -1.15 16.74 -2.58
N ASP A 347 -0.66 15.64 -3.14
CA ASP A 347 0.68 15.63 -3.71
C ASP A 347 0.65 16.65 -4.85
N SER A 348 1.12 17.86 -4.56
CA SER A 348 1.33 18.92 -5.52
C SER A 348 2.52 18.63 -6.45
N SER A 349 2.78 17.36 -6.77
CA SER A 349 3.68 17.01 -7.87
C SER A 349 2.87 17.05 -9.16
N SER A 350 2.92 18.21 -9.83
CA SER A 350 2.61 18.46 -11.25
C SER A 350 2.03 17.27 -12.04
N SER A 351 0.81 17.43 -12.56
CA SER A 351 0.26 16.55 -13.60
C SER A 351 1.32 16.24 -14.67
N PRO A 352 1.42 14.98 -15.14
CA PRO A 352 2.45 14.59 -16.10
C PRO A 352 2.31 15.38 -17.40
N ILE A 353 3.46 15.76 -17.98
CA ILE A 353 3.51 16.40 -19.29
C ILE A 353 3.43 15.31 -20.36
N LEU A 354 2.46 15.43 -21.29
CA LEU A 354 2.43 14.57 -22.46
C LEU A 354 3.48 15.03 -23.47
N LEU A 355 4.48 14.19 -23.71
CA LEU A 355 5.52 14.46 -24.70
C LEU A 355 4.98 14.22 -26.12
N ASN A 356 5.36 15.08 -27.05
CA ASN A 356 5.20 14.84 -28.48
C ASN A 356 6.55 14.38 -29.05
N PRO A 357 6.72 13.09 -29.41
CA PRO A 357 7.98 12.58 -29.94
C PRO A 357 8.47 13.31 -31.20
N LEU A 358 7.56 13.90 -31.98
CA LEU A 358 7.90 14.62 -33.21
C LEU A 358 8.30 16.09 -32.96
N ASN A 359 8.13 16.60 -31.74
CA ASN A 359 8.43 17.98 -31.39
C ASN A 359 8.89 18.08 -29.94
N LEU A 360 10.12 17.64 -29.70
CA LEU A 360 10.75 17.66 -28.38
C LEU A 360 11.47 18.98 -28.12
N THR A 361 11.16 19.61 -26.99
CA THR A 361 11.76 20.89 -26.58
C THR A 361 12.87 20.65 -25.56
N GLU A 362 14.07 21.16 -25.82
CA GLU A 362 15.24 21.02 -24.94
C GLU A 362 14.95 21.46 -23.49
N SER A 363 14.15 22.52 -23.33
CA SER A 363 13.77 23.06 -22.01
C SER A 363 13.08 22.05 -21.09
N LEU A 364 12.51 20.97 -21.64
CA LEU A 364 11.90 19.89 -20.85
C LEU A 364 12.93 18.98 -20.16
N PHE A 365 14.16 18.94 -20.68
CA PHE A 365 15.22 18.00 -20.28
C PHE A 365 16.45 18.72 -19.69
N ARG A 366 16.28 19.95 -19.21
CA ARG A 366 17.31 20.72 -18.52
C ARG A 366 16.95 20.92 -17.04
N PRO A 367 17.90 20.73 -16.09
CA PRO A 367 19.27 20.26 -16.30
C PRO A 367 19.33 18.77 -16.73
N ARG A 368 20.41 18.35 -17.39
CA ARG A 368 20.62 16.94 -17.76
C ARG A 368 20.70 16.08 -16.50
N LEU A 369 19.79 15.11 -16.37
CA LEU A 369 19.69 14.17 -15.25
C LEU A 369 19.50 12.76 -15.82
N PRO A 370 19.79 11.67 -15.07
CA PRO A 370 19.51 10.33 -15.55
C PRO A 370 18.03 10.15 -15.91
N LEU A 371 17.77 9.42 -17.00
CA LEU A 371 16.43 9.17 -17.52
C LEU A 371 16.00 7.72 -17.28
N LYS A 372 14.88 7.55 -16.61
CA LYS A 372 14.22 6.25 -16.40
C LYS A 372 12.98 6.16 -17.29
N ILE A 373 12.93 5.17 -18.17
CA ILE A 373 11.74 4.92 -19.02
C ILE A 373 11.05 3.67 -18.51
N LEU A 374 9.78 3.82 -18.08
CA LEU A 374 8.97 2.75 -17.50
C LEU A 374 8.01 2.17 -18.56
N LEU A 375 8.03 0.83 -18.71
CA LEU A 375 7.22 0.10 -19.69
C LEU A 375 6.21 -0.83 -18.98
N HIS A 376 4.91 -0.59 -19.20
CA HIS A 376 3.82 -1.28 -18.51
C HIS A 376 3.50 -2.69 -19.05
N GLY A 377 2.90 -3.53 -18.21
CA GLY A 377 2.52 -4.91 -18.58
C GLY A 377 1.31 -5.01 -19.53
N TYR A 378 0.92 -6.25 -19.84
CA TYR A 378 -0.34 -6.53 -20.55
C TYR A 378 -1.54 -6.10 -19.70
N ASN A 379 -2.57 -5.52 -20.35
CA ASN A 379 -3.74 -4.96 -19.69
C ASN A 379 -3.44 -3.88 -18.62
N GLN A 380 -2.33 -3.14 -18.81
CA GLN A 380 -1.93 -1.99 -17.99
C GLN A 380 -1.86 -0.70 -18.83
N ASN A 381 -1.47 0.42 -18.20
CA ASN A 381 -1.28 1.73 -18.83
C ASN A 381 -0.20 2.56 -18.08
N LYS A 382 -0.02 3.84 -18.46
CA LYS A 382 0.96 4.76 -17.84
C LYS A 382 0.83 5.02 -16.34
N ASP A 383 -0.31 4.70 -15.74
CA ASP A 383 -0.59 4.93 -14.31
C ASP A 383 -0.60 3.63 -13.50
N LEU A 384 -0.58 2.48 -14.17
CA LEU A 384 -0.57 1.16 -13.54
C LEU A 384 0.83 0.52 -13.66
N SER A 385 0.98 -0.73 -13.20
CA SER A 385 2.30 -1.35 -12.99
C SER A 385 3.14 -1.41 -14.27
N PRO A 386 4.42 -1.01 -14.20
CA PRO A 386 5.18 -0.74 -12.97
C PRO A 386 5.19 0.73 -12.54
N ASN A 387 4.48 1.62 -13.25
CA ASN A 387 4.50 3.06 -12.99
C ASN A 387 3.95 3.39 -11.60
N ARG A 388 2.90 2.70 -11.18
CA ARG A 388 2.28 2.91 -9.87
C ARG A 388 3.28 2.68 -8.74
N GLU A 389 4.08 1.64 -8.83
CA GLU A 389 5.02 1.22 -7.79
C GLU A 389 6.33 2.02 -7.86
N ILE A 390 6.88 2.22 -9.06
CA ILE A 390 8.27 2.69 -9.23
C ILE A 390 8.38 4.20 -9.43
N ARG A 391 7.41 4.85 -10.10
CA ARG A 391 7.51 6.29 -10.41
C ARG A 391 7.56 7.17 -9.15
N PRO A 392 6.71 6.97 -8.12
CA PRO A 392 6.78 7.79 -6.92
C PRO A 392 8.14 7.74 -6.18
N PRO A 393 8.73 6.57 -5.87
CA PRO A 393 10.02 6.54 -5.19
C PRO A 393 11.15 7.09 -6.06
N LEU A 394 11.15 6.86 -7.38
CA LEU A 394 12.12 7.50 -8.27
C LEU A 394 12.06 9.03 -8.19
N LEU A 395 10.86 9.63 -8.27
CA LEU A 395 10.73 11.08 -8.23
C LEU A 395 10.99 11.69 -6.85
N TYR A 396 10.87 10.89 -5.78
CA TYR A 396 11.06 11.37 -4.41
C TYR A 396 12.51 11.24 -3.93
N TYR A 397 13.15 10.10 -4.17
CA TYR A 397 14.47 9.78 -3.65
C TYR A 397 15.59 10.08 -4.64
N GLU A 398 15.30 10.07 -5.93
CA GLU A 398 16.30 10.19 -6.99
C GLU A 398 16.09 11.48 -7.77
N ARG A 399 17.20 12.10 -8.17
CA ARG A 399 17.16 13.28 -9.04
C ARG A 399 17.19 12.85 -10.50
N VAL A 400 16.05 12.36 -10.99
CA VAL A 400 15.92 11.73 -12.32
C VAL A 400 14.72 12.26 -13.11
N TYR A 401 14.77 12.10 -14.43
CA TYR A 401 13.58 12.18 -15.27
C TYR A 401 12.91 10.81 -15.36
N VAL A 402 11.57 10.79 -15.33
CA VAL A 402 10.79 9.55 -15.50
C VAL A 402 9.81 9.71 -16.66
N ILE A 403 9.91 8.83 -17.66
CA ILE A 403 8.96 8.73 -18.78
C ILE A 403 8.16 7.45 -18.63
N SER A 404 6.83 7.58 -18.54
CA SER A 404 5.89 6.44 -18.57
C SER A 404 5.42 6.22 -20.01
N LEU A 405 5.89 5.16 -20.66
CA LEU A 405 5.46 4.84 -22.03
C LEU A 405 4.07 4.18 -22.01
N ASP A 406 3.08 4.79 -22.67
CA ASP A 406 1.72 4.26 -22.78
C ASP A 406 1.45 3.64 -24.15
N TYR A 407 1.27 2.33 -24.18
CA TYR A 407 0.81 1.58 -25.35
C TYR A 407 -0.45 0.76 -25.03
N SER A 408 -1.23 1.20 -24.04
CA SER A 408 -2.43 0.50 -23.54
C SER A 408 -3.44 0.20 -24.63
N THR A 409 -3.51 1.03 -25.68
CA THR A 409 -4.33 0.79 -26.88
C THR A 409 -4.07 -0.56 -27.54
N TYR A 410 -2.84 -1.10 -27.46
CA TYR A 410 -2.45 -2.40 -28.04
C TYR A 410 -2.54 -3.56 -27.04
N THR A 411 -2.75 -3.28 -25.75
CA THR A 411 -2.68 -4.28 -24.67
C THR A 411 -3.96 -4.39 -23.83
N LYS A 412 -4.99 -3.59 -24.10
CA LYS A 412 -6.25 -3.56 -23.33
C LYS A 412 -7.23 -4.66 -23.75
N ASN A 413 -7.82 -5.35 -22.78
CA ASN A 413 -8.92 -6.30 -23.02
C ASN A 413 -10.13 -5.58 -23.68
N PRO A 414 -10.78 -6.11 -24.74
CA PRO A 414 -10.76 -7.50 -25.26
C PRO A 414 -9.75 -7.80 -26.36
N CYS A 415 -8.67 -7.02 -26.50
CA CYS A 415 -7.60 -7.39 -27.42
C CYS A 415 -7.05 -8.78 -27.04
N TYR A 416 -7.09 -9.71 -28.00
CA TYR A 416 -6.59 -11.07 -27.82
C TYR A 416 -5.06 -11.01 -27.62
N TYR A 417 -4.51 -11.68 -26.62
CA TYR A 417 -3.08 -11.65 -26.28
C TYR A 417 -2.11 -11.82 -27.48
N PRO A 418 -2.40 -12.65 -28.51
CA PRO A 418 -1.63 -12.70 -29.76
C PRO A 418 -1.50 -11.38 -30.53
N TRP A 419 -2.49 -10.49 -30.48
CA TRP A 419 -2.39 -9.15 -31.06
C TRP A 419 -1.35 -8.31 -30.32
N THR A 420 -1.34 -8.38 -28.99
CA THR A 420 -0.30 -7.75 -28.17
C THR A 420 1.09 -8.27 -28.55
N LEU A 421 1.25 -9.58 -28.75
CA LEU A 421 2.51 -10.17 -29.22
C LEU A 421 2.92 -9.65 -30.61
N TYR A 422 1.96 -9.53 -31.54
CA TYR A 422 2.20 -9.02 -32.88
C TYR A 422 2.60 -7.53 -32.88
N SER A 423 2.06 -6.74 -31.95
CA SER A 423 2.38 -5.32 -31.80
C SER A 423 3.71 -5.05 -31.09
N ALA A 424 4.29 -6.04 -30.39
CA ALA A 424 5.50 -5.83 -29.59
C ALA A 424 6.69 -5.24 -30.40
N PRO A 425 7.06 -5.76 -31.58
CA PRO A 425 8.15 -5.19 -32.38
C PRO A 425 7.85 -3.78 -32.87
N PHE A 426 6.57 -3.46 -33.12
CA PHE A 426 6.17 -2.11 -33.52
C PHE A 426 6.34 -1.10 -32.38
N ILE A 427 5.90 -1.45 -31.16
CA ILE A 427 6.09 -0.62 -29.97
C ILE A 427 7.58 -0.41 -29.69
N ALA A 428 8.37 -1.49 -29.74
CA ALA A 428 9.82 -1.46 -29.56
C ALA A 428 10.52 -0.55 -30.58
N LYS A 429 10.12 -0.62 -31.85
CA LYS A 429 10.66 0.26 -32.90
C LYS A 429 10.35 1.73 -32.66
N CYS A 430 9.13 2.07 -32.23
CA CYS A 430 8.77 3.45 -31.88
C CYS A 430 9.59 3.97 -30.69
N LEU A 431 9.80 3.13 -29.66
CA LEU A 431 10.63 3.50 -28.52
C LEU A 431 12.10 3.68 -28.92
N ALA A 432 12.63 2.83 -29.80
CA ALA A 432 14.00 2.95 -30.29
C ALA A 432 14.23 4.27 -31.02
N PHE A 433 13.32 4.66 -31.93
CA PHE A 433 13.42 5.95 -32.61
C PHE A 433 13.35 7.13 -31.65
N PHE A 434 12.49 7.07 -30.64
CA PHE A 434 12.43 8.09 -29.61
C PHE A 434 13.76 8.20 -28.82
N ILE A 435 14.36 7.07 -28.43
CA ILE A 435 15.66 7.04 -27.75
C ILE A 435 16.77 7.59 -28.66
N ASP A 436 16.81 7.17 -29.93
CA ASP A 436 17.79 7.65 -30.90
C ASP A 436 17.66 9.17 -31.10
N ASP A 437 16.44 9.71 -31.12
CA ASP A 437 16.21 11.16 -31.24
C ASP A 437 16.70 11.90 -29.98
N LEU A 438 16.45 11.38 -28.77
CA LEU A 438 16.96 11.96 -27.53
C LEU A 438 18.49 12.03 -27.49
N ILE A 439 19.17 11.01 -28.03
CA ILE A 439 20.64 10.95 -28.10
C ILE A 439 21.16 11.87 -29.22
N THR A 440 20.55 11.80 -30.41
CA THR A 440 20.98 12.58 -31.58
C THR A 440 20.82 14.08 -31.35
N LEU A 441 19.80 14.49 -30.59
CA LEU A 441 19.56 15.90 -30.21
C LEU A 441 20.40 16.36 -29.01
N ASP A 442 21.27 15.51 -28.46
CA ASP A 442 22.11 15.79 -27.28
C ASP A 442 21.30 16.22 -26.04
N TYR A 443 20.10 15.65 -25.89
CA TYR A 443 19.29 15.82 -24.68
C TYR A 443 19.74 14.84 -23.59
N PHE A 444 20.12 13.63 -23.97
CA PHE A 444 20.63 12.58 -23.09
C PHE A 444 21.78 11.80 -23.72
N GLU A 445 22.63 11.22 -22.87
CA GLU A 445 23.72 10.36 -23.31
C GLU A 445 23.20 8.94 -23.23
N ARG A 446 23.74 8.04 -24.03
CA ARG A 446 23.40 6.62 -23.96
C ARG A 446 23.45 6.09 -22.52
N ASN A 447 24.43 6.53 -21.73
CA ASN A 447 24.62 6.09 -20.34
C ASN A 447 23.57 6.63 -19.36
N ASP A 448 22.91 7.75 -19.70
CA ASP A 448 21.87 8.35 -18.87
C ASP A 448 20.55 7.56 -18.92
N ILE A 449 20.35 6.76 -19.97
CA ILE A 449 19.05 6.12 -20.28
C ILE A 449 19.00 4.70 -19.72
N HIS A 450 17.96 4.43 -18.93
CA HIS A 450 17.69 3.13 -18.32
C HIS A 450 16.24 2.72 -18.58
N LEU A 451 16.05 1.59 -19.26
CA LEU A 451 14.72 1.01 -19.50
C LEU A 451 14.34 0.07 -18.35
N ILE A 452 13.14 0.24 -17.81
CA ILE A 452 12.59 -0.60 -16.74
C ILE A 452 11.24 -1.13 -17.21
N GLY A 453 11.19 -2.40 -17.54
CA GLY A 453 9.98 -3.03 -18.10
C GLY A 453 9.41 -4.10 -17.19
N PHE A 454 8.08 -4.17 -17.11
CA PHE A 454 7.37 -5.23 -16.38
C PHE A 454 6.61 -6.15 -17.33
N SER A 455 6.76 -7.47 -17.16
CA SER A 455 6.01 -8.48 -17.90
C SER A 455 6.15 -8.31 -19.42
N PHE A 456 5.07 -7.98 -20.13
CA PHE A 456 5.12 -7.64 -21.56
C PHE A 456 6.06 -6.45 -21.84
N GLY A 457 6.09 -5.44 -20.98
CA GLY A 457 6.98 -4.29 -21.10
C GLY A 457 8.46 -4.65 -21.00
N ALA A 458 8.81 -5.69 -20.23
CA ALA A 458 10.19 -6.19 -20.18
C ALA A 458 10.64 -6.77 -21.53
N GLN A 459 9.73 -7.50 -22.20
CA GLN A 459 9.99 -8.01 -23.55
C GLN A 459 10.12 -6.88 -24.57
N VAL A 460 9.26 -5.86 -24.49
CA VAL A 460 9.38 -4.65 -25.34
C VAL A 460 10.71 -3.93 -25.12
N ALA A 461 11.20 -3.84 -23.88
CA ALA A 461 12.50 -3.25 -23.57
C ALA A 461 13.65 -4.00 -24.25
N GLY A 462 13.69 -5.33 -24.18
CA GLY A 462 14.68 -6.15 -24.89
C GLY A 462 14.57 -5.99 -26.41
N LEU A 463 13.36 -6.11 -26.96
CA LEU A 463 13.12 -5.97 -28.40
C LEU A 463 13.55 -4.60 -28.95
N THR A 464 13.54 -3.54 -28.14
CA THR A 464 13.97 -2.19 -28.52
C THR A 464 15.44 -2.17 -28.94
N ALA A 465 16.28 -3.04 -28.36
CA ALA A 465 17.70 -3.16 -28.70
C ALA A 465 17.96 -3.52 -30.17
N ASN A 466 17.00 -4.19 -30.84
CA ASN A 466 17.11 -4.54 -32.26
C ASN A 466 16.98 -3.34 -33.21
N TYR A 467 16.55 -2.18 -32.72
CA TYR A 467 16.16 -1.04 -33.55
C TYR A 467 16.91 0.26 -33.23
N VAL A 468 17.54 0.36 -32.06
CA VAL A 468 18.38 1.52 -31.69
C VAL A 468 19.67 1.55 -32.50
N LYS A 469 20.19 2.74 -32.79
CA LYS A 469 21.47 2.92 -33.49
C LYS A 469 22.66 2.60 -32.61
N GLU A 470 22.54 2.91 -31.33
CA GLU A 470 23.54 2.61 -30.31
C GLU A 470 22.98 1.60 -29.31
N LYS A 471 23.81 0.64 -28.91
CA LYS A 471 23.41 -0.40 -27.94
C LYS A 471 22.90 0.27 -26.64
N LEU A 472 21.92 -0.31 -25.97
CA LEU A 472 21.41 0.26 -24.72
C LEU A 472 22.44 0.11 -23.58
N ASN A 473 22.47 1.05 -22.64
CA ASN A 473 23.33 0.94 -21.46
C ASN A 473 22.78 -0.08 -20.46
N ARG A 474 21.54 0.14 -19.99
CA ARG A 474 20.93 -0.70 -18.94
C ARG A 474 19.46 -1.02 -19.19
N ILE A 475 19.09 -2.28 -18.98
CA ILE A 475 17.69 -2.73 -18.92
C ILE A 475 17.45 -3.44 -17.58
N THR A 476 16.38 -3.06 -16.88
CA THR A 476 15.83 -3.88 -15.79
C THR A 476 14.55 -4.55 -16.26
N ALA A 477 14.49 -5.87 -16.15
CA ALA A 477 13.33 -6.68 -16.51
C ALA A 477 12.65 -7.25 -15.27
N LEU A 478 11.42 -6.80 -15.03
CA LEU A 478 10.61 -7.19 -13.89
C LEU A 478 9.64 -8.27 -14.34
N ASP A 479 9.88 -9.50 -13.90
CA ASP A 479 9.13 -10.72 -14.22
C ASP A 479 8.77 -10.82 -15.71
N PRO A 480 9.76 -10.91 -16.62
CA PRO A 480 9.55 -10.81 -18.06
C PRO A 480 8.58 -11.88 -18.56
N ALA A 481 7.64 -11.50 -19.43
CA ALA A 481 6.55 -12.39 -19.85
C ALA A 481 7.07 -13.57 -20.69
N ARG A 482 6.83 -14.80 -20.22
CA ARG A 482 7.12 -16.04 -20.94
C ARG A 482 6.06 -16.40 -22.00
N PRO A 483 4.74 -16.31 -21.73
CA PRO A 483 3.73 -16.67 -22.72
C PRO A 483 3.89 -15.85 -24.01
N GLY A 484 4.10 -16.52 -25.14
CA GLY A 484 4.30 -15.87 -26.45
C GLY A 484 5.74 -15.52 -26.82
N PHE A 485 6.69 -15.64 -25.88
CA PHE A 485 8.11 -15.30 -26.05
C PHE A 485 9.04 -16.51 -25.83
N ILE A 486 8.50 -17.73 -25.92
CA ILE A 486 9.28 -18.98 -25.89
C ILE A 486 9.82 -19.24 -27.30
N THR A 487 11.04 -18.79 -27.56
CA THR A 487 11.68 -18.91 -28.87
C THR A 487 13.21 -19.06 -28.72
N ARG A 488 13.84 -19.74 -29.68
CA ARG A 488 15.30 -19.79 -29.81
C ARG A 488 15.88 -18.58 -30.54
N ASN A 489 15.05 -17.82 -31.24
CA ASN A 489 15.49 -16.60 -31.90
C ASN A 489 15.60 -15.47 -30.88
N LEU A 490 16.84 -15.07 -30.60
CA LEU A 490 17.19 -14.01 -29.65
C LEU A 490 16.54 -12.67 -30.01
N SER A 491 16.46 -12.31 -31.30
CA SER A 491 15.84 -11.05 -31.73
C SER A 491 14.31 -10.96 -31.52
N LYS A 492 13.69 -11.98 -30.92
CA LYS A 492 12.25 -12.07 -30.65
C LYS A 492 11.91 -12.17 -29.17
N LYS A 493 12.88 -12.04 -28.27
CA LYS A 493 12.69 -12.04 -26.83
C LYS A 493 13.77 -11.20 -26.16
N LEU A 494 13.59 -10.85 -24.90
CA LEU A 494 14.66 -10.30 -24.06
C LEU A 494 15.78 -11.34 -23.90
N ASP A 495 17.02 -10.91 -24.07
CA ASP A 495 18.22 -11.64 -23.67
C ASP A 495 19.40 -10.73 -23.29
N SER A 496 20.44 -11.31 -22.69
CA SER A 496 21.63 -10.62 -22.18
C SER A 496 22.35 -9.75 -23.21
N THR A 497 22.18 -9.97 -24.52
CA THR A 497 22.86 -9.18 -25.55
C THR A 497 22.20 -7.83 -25.85
N ASP A 498 20.98 -7.59 -25.35
CA ASP A 498 20.18 -6.40 -25.66
C ASP A 498 20.72 -5.08 -25.05
N ALA A 499 21.57 -5.14 -24.02
CA ALA A 499 22.18 -3.98 -23.38
C ALA A 499 23.57 -4.31 -22.82
N ASP A 500 24.31 -3.32 -22.33
CA ASP A 500 25.58 -3.56 -21.64
C ASP A 500 25.39 -4.22 -20.28
N PHE A 501 24.28 -3.91 -19.60
CA PHE A 501 23.89 -4.60 -18.39
C PHE A 501 22.38 -4.84 -18.33
N ILE A 502 21.99 -6.05 -17.92
CA ILE A 502 20.60 -6.46 -17.80
C ILE A 502 20.40 -7.16 -16.47
N ASP A 503 19.53 -6.63 -15.65
CA ASP A 503 19.11 -7.25 -14.40
C ASP A 503 17.66 -7.70 -14.47
N VAL A 504 17.37 -8.90 -13.96
CA VAL A 504 16.05 -9.53 -14.06
C VAL A 504 15.58 -9.99 -12.68
N ILE A 505 14.35 -9.64 -12.31
CA ILE A 505 13.72 -10.11 -11.07
C ILE A 505 12.58 -11.06 -11.45
N HIS A 506 12.70 -12.34 -11.08
CA HIS A 506 11.74 -13.40 -11.38
C HIS A 506 10.89 -13.76 -10.16
N THR A 507 9.66 -13.28 -10.11
CA THR A 507 8.74 -13.52 -8.99
C THR A 507 7.74 -14.65 -9.23
N ASP A 508 7.43 -14.96 -10.49
CA ASP A 508 6.70 -16.18 -10.89
C ASP A 508 7.38 -16.87 -12.09
N PRO A 509 8.54 -17.52 -11.87
CA PRO A 509 9.34 -18.13 -12.95
C PRO A 509 8.68 -19.37 -13.60
N ILE A 510 7.55 -19.86 -13.08
CA ILE A 510 6.86 -21.06 -13.57
C ILE A 510 5.79 -20.71 -14.60
N ILE A 511 4.87 -19.80 -14.29
CA ILE A 511 3.71 -19.53 -15.16
C ILE A 511 3.99 -18.33 -16.04
N TYR A 512 4.28 -17.17 -15.44
CA TYR A 512 4.35 -15.91 -16.17
C TYR A 512 5.75 -15.52 -16.62
N SER A 513 6.82 -15.97 -15.95
CA SER A 513 8.21 -15.69 -16.32
C SER A 513 9.03 -16.96 -16.59
N TYR A 514 10.36 -16.86 -16.50
CA TYR A 514 11.33 -17.88 -16.87
C TYR A 514 12.14 -18.37 -15.66
N LEU A 515 12.40 -19.68 -15.61
CA LEU A 515 13.42 -20.25 -14.70
C LEU A 515 14.84 -20.09 -15.25
N ASN A 516 15.00 -20.11 -16.56
CA ASN A 516 16.33 -19.91 -17.16
C ASN A 516 16.68 -18.43 -17.14
N PRO A 517 17.95 -18.09 -16.85
CA PRO A 517 18.39 -16.70 -16.83
C PRO A 517 18.28 -16.07 -18.22
N SER A 518 17.98 -14.78 -18.21
CA SER A 518 17.76 -13.94 -19.39
C SER A 518 18.57 -12.65 -19.36
N GLY A 519 19.20 -12.30 -18.23
CA GLY A 519 20.05 -11.13 -18.08
C GLY A 519 21.50 -11.48 -17.78
N HIS A 520 22.22 -10.46 -17.34
CA HIS A 520 23.55 -10.58 -16.74
C HIS A 520 23.47 -10.93 -15.24
N ALA A 521 22.40 -10.48 -14.58
CA ALA A 521 22.07 -10.81 -13.20
C ALA A 521 20.59 -11.16 -13.09
N ASP A 522 20.27 -12.39 -12.68
CA ASP A 522 18.90 -12.88 -12.55
C ASP A 522 18.64 -13.27 -11.08
N PHE A 523 17.62 -12.65 -10.49
CA PHE A 523 17.24 -12.82 -9.09
C PHE A 523 15.93 -13.60 -8.98
N TYR A 524 15.88 -14.57 -8.07
CA TYR A 524 14.73 -15.45 -7.85
C TYR A 524 14.29 -15.36 -6.38
N PRO A 525 13.63 -14.25 -5.95
CA PRO A 525 13.19 -14.09 -4.58
C PRO A 525 12.18 -15.17 -4.19
N ASN A 526 12.37 -15.79 -3.01
CA ASN A 526 11.48 -16.81 -2.44
C ASN A 526 11.21 -17.99 -3.40
N LEU A 527 12.25 -18.49 -4.07
CA LEU A 527 12.14 -19.55 -5.07
C LEU A 527 11.67 -20.88 -4.47
N GLU A 528 11.96 -21.13 -3.19
CA GLU A 528 11.63 -22.36 -2.46
C GLU A 528 10.13 -22.65 -2.42
N ASP A 529 9.30 -21.61 -2.26
CA ASP A 529 7.85 -21.73 -2.10
C ASP A 529 7.10 -21.56 -3.43
N PHE A 530 7.81 -21.16 -4.49
CA PHE A 530 7.24 -20.79 -5.80
C PHE A 530 6.05 -19.82 -5.70
N HIS A 531 6.01 -19.04 -4.62
CA HIS A 531 4.93 -18.17 -4.20
C HIS A 531 5.52 -17.01 -3.41
N GLN A 532 5.01 -15.81 -3.63
CA GLN A 532 5.57 -14.63 -2.97
C GLN A 532 4.81 -14.33 -1.67
N PRO A 533 5.52 -13.92 -0.60
CA PRO A 533 4.89 -13.47 0.64
C PRO A 533 3.86 -12.36 0.41
N GLY A 534 2.75 -12.41 1.16
CA GLY A 534 1.63 -11.47 1.03
C GLY A 534 0.63 -11.78 -0.08
N CYS A 535 0.84 -12.84 -0.87
CA CYS A 535 -0.11 -13.29 -1.88
C CYS A 535 -1.02 -14.44 -1.37
N PRO A 536 -2.32 -14.50 -1.74
CA PRO A 536 -3.20 -15.62 -1.37
C PRO A 536 -2.75 -16.96 -1.96
N LEU A 537 -2.86 -18.07 -1.20
CA LEU A 537 -2.40 -19.42 -1.59
C LEU A 537 -3.25 -20.15 -2.65
N LEU A 538 -4.46 -19.67 -2.96
CA LEU A 538 -5.35 -20.33 -3.92
C LEU A 538 -4.81 -20.23 -5.37
N ALA A 539 -4.85 -21.32 -6.14
CA ALA A 539 -4.17 -21.47 -7.45
C ALA A 539 -4.50 -20.40 -8.53
N PHE A 540 -5.63 -19.69 -8.42
CA PHE A 540 -5.99 -18.56 -9.30
C PHE A 540 -5.25 -17.24 -8.94
N SER A 541 -4.43 -17.23 -7.89
CA SER A 541 -3.78 -16.07 -7.27
C SER A 541 -2.30 -15.87 -7.65
N ARG A 542 -1.69 -16.73 -8.49
CA ARG A 542 -0.29 -16.56 -8.94
C ARG A 542 -0.04 -15.24 -9.68
N ILE A 543 -1.10 -14.60 -10.16
CA ILE A 543 -1.03 -13.24 -10.67
C ILE A 543 -0.48 -12.27 -9.61
N CYS A 544 -0.82 -12.43 -8.33
CA CYS A 544 -0.26 -11.59 -7.27
C CYS A 544 1.26 -11.72 -7.19
N SER A 545 1.78 -12.95 -7.20
CA SER A 545 3.23 -13.22 -7.23
C SER A 545 3.90 -12.52 -8.40
N HIS A 546 3.27 -12.57 -9.58
CA HIS A 546 3.76 -11.88 -10.78
C HIS A 546 3.90 -10.35 -10.59
N TYR A 547 2.97 -9.70 -9.89
CA TYR A 547 3.03 -8.26 -9.61
C TYR A 547 3.99 -7.88 -8.46
N ARG A 548 4.69 -8.84 -7.83
CA ARG A 548 5.66 -8.52 -6.76
C ARG A 548 6.98 -7.98 -7.30
N ALA A 549 7.40 -8.31 -8.52
CA ALA A 549 8.68 -7.81 -9.06
C ALA A 549 8.77 -6.27 -9.10
N PRO A 550 7.75 -5.52 -9.60
CA PRO A 550 7.74 -4.06 -9.49
C PRO A 550 7.77 -3.53 -8.04
N ALA A 551 7.14 -4.24 -7.10
CA ALA A 551 7.14 -3.85 -5.69
C ALA A 551 8.54 -4.02 -5.07
N TYR A 552 9.21 -5.15 -5.29
CA TYR A 552 10.58 -5.36 -4.83
C TYR A 552 11.56 -4.35 -5.44
N TYR A 553 11.43 -4.07 -6.74
CA TYR A 553 12.26 -3.04 -7.37
C TYR A 553 12.01 -1.66 -6.77
N ALA A 554 10.75 -1.28 -6.56
CA ALA A 554 10.40 -0.01 -5.92
C ALA A 554 10.97 0.10 -4.49
N GLU A 555 10.81 -0.95 -3.68
CA GLU A 555 11.38 -1.05 -2.32
C GLU A 555 12.92 -0.93 -2.32
N SER A 556 13.58 -1.46 -3.35
CA SER A 556 15.05 -1.40 -3.46
C SER A 556 15.61 0.01 -3.69
N ILE A 557 14.80 0.97 -4.14
CA ILE A 557 15.23 2.36 -4.37
C ILE A 557 15.54 3.05 -3.04
N TYR A 558 14.71 2.81 -2.02
CA TYR A 558 14.75 3.56 -0.76
C TYR A 558 15.11 2.74 0.48
N SER A 559 15.21 1.41 0.36
CA SER A 559 15.65 0.56 1.46
C SER A 559 17.13 0.78 1.77
N LEU A 560 17.43 1.15 3.03
CA LEU A 560 18.81 1.29 3.54
C LEU A 560 19.51 -0.06 3.69
N GLU A 561 18.75 -1.11 4.02
CA GLU A 561 19.27 -2.46 4.19
C GLU A 561 19.49 -3.16 2.84
N GLY A 562 18.65 -2.85 1.85
CA GLY A 562 18.69 -3.50 0.53
C GLY A 562 18.19 -4.94 0.52
N PHE A 563 18.11 -5.52 -0.68
CA PHE A 563 17.80 -6.94 -0.88
C PHE A 563 19.07 -7.71 -1.22
N TRP A 564 19.81 -8.14 -0.21
CA TRP A 564 21.02 -8.94 -0.41
C TRP A 564 20.70 -10.34 -0.93
N SER A 565 21.46 -10.77 -1.91
CA SER A 565 21.33 -12.08 -2.54
C SER A 565 22.65 -12.84 -2.51
N TYR A 566 22.59 -14.17 -2.42
CA TYR A 566 23.73 -15.06 -2.57
C TYR A 566 23.74 -15.66 -3.98
N ASN A 567 24.94 -15.81 -4.54
CA ASN A 567 25.10 -16.44 -5.84
C ASN A 567 25.01 -17.96 -5.70
N CYS A 568 24.21 -18.60 -6.55
CA CYS A 568 24.08 -20.06 -6.59
C CYS A 568 24.48 -20.65 -7.96
N GLY A 569 24.98 -19.84 -8.89
CA GLY A 569 25.34 -20.20 -10.26
C GLY A 569 24.15 -20.52 -11.16
N HIS A 570 23.29 -21.46 -10.74
CA HIS A 570 22.10 -21.89 -11.47
C HIS A 570 20.95 -22.24 -10.52
N TRP A 571 19.70 -21.98 -10.93
CA TRP A 571 18.51 -22.23 -10.10
C TRP A 571 18.40 -23.68 -9.62
N SER A 572 18.88 -24.64 -10.42
CA SER A 572 18.83 -26.06 -10.04
C SER A 572 19.73 -26.38 -8.85
N TYR A 573 20.86 -25.68 -8.72
CA TYR A 573 21.75 -25.85 -7.57
C TYR A 573 21.14 -25.30 -6.29
N TYR A 574 20.24 -24.32 -6.40
CA TYR A 574 19.48 -23.86 -5.24
C TYR A 574 18.55 -24.95 -4.73
N LEU A 575 17.75 -25.55 -5.62
CA LEU A 575 16.82 -26.61 -5.26
C LEU A 575 17.50 -27.91 -4.79
N THR A 576 18.76 -28.15 -5.19
CA THR A 576 19.53 -29.32 -4.74
C THR A 576 20.46 -29.02 -3.56
N HIS A 577 20.37 -27.83 -2.95
CA HIS A 577 21.21 -27.39 -1.83
C HIS A 577 22.73 -27.38 -2.14
N GLN A 578 23.09 -26.97 -3.36
CA GLN A 578 24.46 -26.94 -3.89
C GLN A 578 25.04 -25.51 -4.05
N CYS A 579 24.38 -24.47 -3.52
CA CYS A 579 24.91 -23.09 -3.61
C CYS A 579 26.26 -22.89 -2.91
N TYR A 580 26.67 -23.79 -2.00
CA TYR A 580 27.98 -23.74 -1.35
C TYR A 580 29.15 -23.73 -2.35
N LEU A 581 28.94 -24.28 -3.56
CA LEU A 581 29.91 -24.27 -4.66
C LEU A 581 30.23 -22.85 -5.17
N TYR A 582 29.40 -21.86 -4.84
CA TYR A 582 29.50 -20.46 -5.26
C TYR A 582 29.66 -19.49 -4.08
N SER A 583 29.96 -20.03 -2.89
CA SER A 583 30.12 -19.25 -1.64
C SER A 583 31.27 -18.23 -1.65
N ASN A 584 32.19 -18.36 -2.61
CA ASN A 584 33.31 -17.43 -2.83
C ASN A 584 32.94 -16.22 -3.70
N ILE A 585 31.74 -16.19 -4.29
CA ILE A 585 31.26 -15.03 -5.06
C ILE A 585 30.61 -14.03 -4.10
N ALA A 586 30.92 -12.75 -4.28
CA ALA A 586 30.38 -11.68 -3.46
C ALA A 586 28.86 -11.62 -3.52
N LEU A 587 28.25 -11.18 -2.41
CA LEU A 587 26.82 -10.91 -2.34
C LEU A 587 26.49 -9.67 -3.18
N GLU A 588 25.39 -9.74 -3.93
CA GLU A 588 24.90 -8.64 -4.76
C GLU A 588 23.52 -8.19 -4.27
N GLN A 589 23.25 -6.90 -4.40
CA GLN A 589 21.97 -6.33 -4.00
C GLN A 589 20.99 -6.35 -5.18
N MET A 590 19.85 -7.01 -5.01
CA MET A 590 18.78 -7.01 -6.01
C MET A 590 18.12 -5.63 -6.10
N GLY A 591 17.93 -5.15 -7.33
CA GLY A 591 17.11 -3.97 -7.64
C GLY A 591 17.90 -2.75 -8.12
N TYR A 592 17.44 -1.55 -7.73
CA TYR A 592 17.85 -0.27 -8.31
C TYR A 592 19.36 -0.01 -8.24
N HIS A 593 19.96 -0.20 -7.04
CA HIS A 593 21.37 0.10 -6.75
C HIS A 593 22.36 -0.94 -7.32
N LEU A 594 21.88 -1.99 -7.99
CA LEU A 594 22.74 -2.98 -8.62
C LEU A 594 23.62 -2.35 -9.71
N ASN A 595 24.90 -2.74 -9.73
CA ASN A 595 25.91 -2.29 -10.69
C ASN A 595 26.09 -0.76 -10.75
N GLN A 596 25.87 -0.06 -9.63
CA GLN A 596 26.11 1.39 -9.48
C GLN A 596 27.36 1.71 -8.65
N ARG A 597 28.26 0.74 -8.41
CA ARG A 597 29.49 0.91 -7.62
C ARG A 597 30.74 0.95 -8.49
#